data_AF-A0A3D2AIC2-F1
#
_entry.id   AF-A0A3D2AIC2-F1
#
_cell.length_a   1.000
_cell.length_b   1.000
_cell.length_c   1.000
_cell.angle_alpha   90.00
_cell.angle_beta   90.00
_cell.angle_gamma   90.00
#
_symmetry.space_group_name_H-M   'P 1'
#
loop_
_entity.id
_entity.type
_entity.pdbx_description
1 polymer ?
#
loop_
_entity_poly.entity_id
_entity_poly.type
_entity_poly.pdbx_seq_one_letter_code
_entity_poly.pdbx_strand_id
1 'polypeptide(L)'
;MTTLGLVVNRIYKIMDNWILVALPMFIYMGIMLDKSGVAERLMDAMQDMFGKVSGGLAITVTCIGIILAASTGIIGASVVLLAVMSLPAMQKQGYHMPLALGTIASAGTLGILIPPSIMLVIMADQLGLSVGDLFMG
;
A
#
# COMPACT_ATOMS: atom_id res chain seq x y z
N MET A 1 3.14 -43.45 8.14
CA MET A 1 4.24 -42.85 7.35
C MET A 1 3.79 -42.21 6.03
N THR A 2 2.69 -42.65 5.41
CA THR A 2 2.16 -42.07 4.15
C THR A 2 1.51 -40.69 4.31
N THR A 3 0.90 -40.39 5.46
CA THR A 3 0.29 -39.09 5.75
C THR A 3 1.31 -37.95 5.86
N LEU A 4 2.49 -38.22 6.43
CA LEU A 4 3.56 -37.22 6.54
C LEU A 4 4.10 -36.83 5.16
N GLY A 5 4.29 -37.80 4.27
CA GLY A 5 4.72 -37.55 2.88
C GLY A 5 3.69 -36.77 2.07
N LEU A 6 2.39 -37.01 2.27
CA LEU A 6 1.31 -36.26 1.61
C LEU A 6 1.26 -34.79 2.07
N VAL A 7 1.52 -34.53 3.36
CA VAL A 7 1.59 -33.15 3.89
C VAL A 7 2.80 -32.41 3.31
N VAL A 8 3.98 -33.03 3.29
CA VAL A 8 5.20 -32.43 2.71
C VAL A 8 5.02 -32.14 1.22
N ASN A 9 4.44 -33.09 0.47
CA ASN A 9 4.21 -32.91 -0.97
C ASN A 9 3.19 -31.79 -1.25
N ARG A 10 2.17 -31.64 -0.40
CA ARG A 10 1.20 -30.54 -0.49
C ARG A 10 1.83 -29.18 -0.18
N ILE A 11 2.72 -29.10 0.81
CA ILE A 11 3.48 -27.87 1.12
C ILE A 11 4.37 -27.48 -0.07
N TYR A 12 5.13 -28.44 -0.63
CA TYR A 12 5.96 -28.20 -1.81
C TYR A 12 5.16 -27.74 -3.02
N LYS A 13 3.96 -28.30 -3.24
CA LYS A 13 3.05 -27.87 -4.31
C LYS A 13 2.55 -26.43 -4.14
N ILE A 14 2.36 -25.96 -2.90
CA ILE A 14 2.00 -24.56 -2.65
C ILE A 14 3.20 -23.66 -2.93
N MET A 15 4.41 -24.08 -2.57
CA MET A 15 5.65 -23.32 -2.83
C MET A 15 6.00 -23.21 -4.32
N ASP A 16 5.59 -24.18 -5.14
CA ASP A 16 5.80 -24.19 -6.60
C ASP A 16 4.79 -23.32 -7.37
N ASN A 17 3.93 -22.59 -6.65
CA ASN A 17 2.94 -21.73 -7.26
C ASN A 17 3.59 -20.43 -7.77
N TRP A 18 3.58 -20.26 -9.10
CA TRP A 18 4.15 -19.11 -9.80
C TRP A 18 3.54 -17.77 -9.37
N ILE A 19 2.31 -17.74 -8.85
CA ILE A 19 1.67 -16.53 -8.33
C ILE A 19 2.43 -16.01 -7.09
N LEU A 20 3.00 -16.89 -6.28
CA LEU A 20 3.76 -16.50 -5.09
C LEU A 20 5.09 -15.81 -5.44
N VAL A 21 5.60 -15.95 -6.67
CA VAL A 21 6.80 -15.22 -7.14
C VAL A 21 6.52 -13.73 -7.31
N ALA A 22 5.25 -13.34 -7.52
CA ALA A 22 4.87 -11.93 -7.59
C ALA A 22 5.03 -11.22 -6.23
N LEU A 23 4.79 -11.92 -5.10
CA LEU A 23 4.86 -11.32 -3.76
C LEU A 23 6.24 -10.71 -3.45
N PRO A 24 7.38 -11.41 -3.62
CA PRO A 24 8.70 -10.83 -3.46
C PRO A 24 8.96 -9.63 -4.37
N MET A 25 8.46 -9.66 -5.62
CA MET A 25 8.61 -8.54 -6.56
C MET A 25 7.82 -7.30 -6.11
N PHE A 26 6.62 -7.47 -5.57
CA PHE A 26 5.85 -6.38 -4.96
C PHE A 26 6.54 -5.80 -3.71
N ILE A 27 7.08 -6.66 -2.85
CA ILE A 27 7.84 -6.21 -1.66
C ILE A 27 9.09 -5.44 -2.10
N TYR A 28 9.81 -5.94 -3.10
CA TYR A 28 10.99 -5.28 -3.65
C TYR A 28 10.64 -3.91 -4.23
N MET A 29 9.57 -3.80 -5.02
CA MET A 29 9.07 -2.53 -5.56
C MET A 29 8.71 -1.55 -4.44
N GLY A 30 8.00 -2.02 -3.40
CA GLY A 30 7.64 -1.20 -2.25
C GLY A 30 8.87 -0.61 -1.53
N ILE A 31 9.88 -1.44 -1.26
CA ILE A 31 11.14 -0.99 -0.63
C ILE A 31 11.92 -0.05 -1.55
N MET A 32 11.91 -0.30 -2.86
CA MET A 32 12.61 0.55 -3.83
C MET A 32 11.95 1.93 -3.94
N LEU A 33 10.62 2.00 -3.92
CA LEU A 33 9.88 3.25 -3.90
C LEU A 33 10.09 4.01 -2.58
N ASP A 34 10.09 3.31 -1.46
CA ASP A 34 10.40 3.88 -0.14
C ASP A 34 11.80 4.52 -0.12
N LYS A 35 12.82 3.78 -0.56
CA LYS A 35 14.20 4.29 -0.61
C LYS A 35 14.46 5.33 -1.69
N SER A 36 13.59 5.46 -2.69
CA SER A 36 13.77 6.42 -3.78
C SER A 36 13.45 7.88 -3.38
N GLY A 37 12.81 8.10 -2.22
CA GLY A 37 12.37 9.42 -1.79
C GLY A 37 11.25 10.01 -2.66
N VAL A 38 10.60 9.18 -3.50
CA VAL A 38 9.45 9.59 -4.33
C VAL A 38 8.29 10.05 -3.44
N ALA A 39 8.13 9.46 -2.25
CA ALA A 39 7.13 9.85 -1.27
C ALA A 39 7.24 11.32 -0.85
N GLU A 40 8.44 11.79 -0.49
CA GLU A 40 8.70 13.19 -0.11
C GLU A 40 8.42 14.14 -1.27
N ARG A 41 8.95 13.83 -2.45
CA ARG A 41 8.76 14.68 -3.64
C ARG A 41 7.30 14.81 -4.06
N LEU A 42 6.53 13.73 -3.95
CA LEU A 42 5.09 13.76 -4.21
C LEU A 42 4.35 14.59 -3.16
N MET A 43 4.80 14.57 -1.91
CA MET A 43 4.24 15.37 -0.83
C MET A 43 4.43 16.86 -1.04
N ASP A 44 5.64 17.28 -1.40
CA ASP A 44 5.93 18.67 -1.73
C ASP A 44 5.13 19.13 -2.97
N ALA A 45 5.12 18.33 -4.05
CA ALA A 45 4.42 18.69 -5.29
C ALA A 45 2.89 18.82 -5.10
N MET A 46 2.28 17.92 -4.33
CA MET A 46 0.84 17.98 -4.05
C MET A 46 0.51 19.08 -3.04
N GLN A 47 1.43 19.42 -2.14
CA GLN A 47 1.26 20.56 -1.24
C GLN A 47 1.32 21.87 -2.01
N ASP A 48 2.19 21.99 -3.01
CA ASP A 48 2.21 23.14 -3.93
C ASP A 48 0.93 23.24 -4.77
N MET A 49 0.39 22.09 -5.20
CA MET A 49 -0.82 22.04 -6.03
C MET A 49 -2.10 22.37 -5.25
N PHE A 50 -2.25 21.83 -4.02
CA PHE A 50 -3.46 22.00 -3.20
C PHE A 50 -3.31 22.97 -2.03
N GLY A 51 -2.13 23.54 -1.80
CA GLY A 51 -1.85 24.43 -0.66
C GLY A 51 -2.66 25.73 -0.65
N LYS A 52 -3.29 26.09 -1.78
CA LYS A 52 -4.18 27.26 -1.91
C LYS A 52 -5.63 26.97 -1.52
N VAL A 53 -6.00 25.70 -1.31
CA VAL A 53 -7.37 25.30 -0.98
C VAL A 53 -7.52 25.16 0.53
N SER A 54 -8.58 25.73 1.10
CA SER A 54 -8.96 25.51 2.49
C SER A 54 -9.23 24.01 2.71
N GLY A 55 -8.41 23.35 3.53
CA GLY A 55 -8.47 21.90 3.71
C GLY A 55 -7.54 21.09 2.79
N GLY A 56 -6.78 21.75 1.91
CA GLY A 56 -5.97 21.12 0.87
C GLY A 56 -4.93 20.13 1.38
N LEU A 57 -4.41 20.32 2.59
CA LEU A 57 -3.44 19.42 3.20
C LEU A 57 -4.02 18.01 3.45
N ALA A 58 -5.26 17.92 3.92
CA ALA A 58 -5.90 16.61 4.14
C ALA A 58 -6.18 15.87 2.83
N ILE A 59 -6.52 16.61 1.78
CA ILE A 59 -6.72 16.06 0.43
C ILE A 59 -5.39 15.54 -0.11
N THR A 60 -4.33 16.34 -0.01
CA THR A 60 -2.97 15.96 -0.39
C THR A 60 -2.50 14.69 0.31
N VAL A 61 -2.64 14.63 1.64
CA VAL A 61 -2.27 13.45 2.45
C VAL A 61 -3.07 12.23 2.03
N THR A 62 -4.36 12.40 1.71
CA THR A 62 -5.21 11.29 1.27
C THR A 62 -4.79 10.77 -0.11
N CYS A 63 -4.60 11.66 -1.09
CA CYS A 63 -4.19 11.28 -2.44
C CYS A 63 -2.81 10.60 -2.46
N ILE A 64 -1.83 11.15 -1.74
CA ILE A 64 -0.49 10.54 -1.66
C ILE A 64 -0.56 9.23 -0.90
N GLY A 65 -1.31 9.21 0.21
CA GLY A 65 -1.47 8.01 1.00
C GLY A 65 -2.01 6.87 0.16
N ILE A 66 -2.99 7.15 -0.69
CA ILE A 66 -3.54 6.20 -1.64
C ILE A 66 -2.49 5.73 -2.67
N ILE A 67 -1.75 6.65 -3.31
CA ILE A 67 -0.77 6.31 -4.35
C ILE A 67 0.40 5.49 -3.79
N LEU A 68 0.93 5.90 -2.64
CA LEU A 68 2.03 5.20 -1.98
C LEU A 68 1.57 3.85 -1.44
N ALA A 69 0.42 3.79 -0.75
CA ALA A 69 -0.10 2.55 -0.20
C ALA A 69 -0.47 1.54 -1.30
N ALA A 70 -0.98 1.99 -2.45
CA ALA A 70 -1.21 1.14 -3.63
C ALA A 70 0.08 0.45 -4.09
N SER A 71 1.19 1.20 -4.10
CA SER A 71 2.45 0.68 -4.60
C SER A 71 3.21 -0.19 -3.58
N THR A 72 2.97 0.01 -2.27
CA THR A 72 3.65 -0.79 -1.22
C THR A 72 2.88 -2.07 -0.87
N GLY A 73 1.56 -2.09 -1.05
CA GLY A 73 0.71 -3.25 -0.75
C GLY A 73 0.65 -3.68 0.73
N ILE A 74 1.28 -2.92 1.64
CA ILE A 74 1.42 -3.22 3.07
C ILE A 74 0.87 -2.06 3.89
N ILE A 75 -0.27 -2.29 4.57
CA ILE A 75 -0.99 -1.25 5.33
C ILE A 75 -0.12 -0.64 6.43
N GLY A 76 0.58 -1.47 7.21
CA GLY A 76 1.30 -1.02 8.41
C GLY A 76 2.47 -0.08 8.10
N ALA A 77 3.31 -0.45 7.14
CA ALA A 77 4.48 0.36 6.77
C ALA A 77 4.09 1.71 6.18
N SER A 78 3.13 1.72 5.25
CA SER A 78 2.70 2.95 4.56
C SER A 78 1.98 3.91 5.52
N VAL A 79 1.11 3.42 6.42
CA VAL A 79 0.42 4.29 7.40
C VAL A 79 1.41 4.95 8.36
N VAL A 80 2.40 4.21 8.85
CA VAL A 80 3.42 4.75 9.76
C VAL A 80 4.26 5.81 9.05
N LEU A 81 4.68 5.55 7.83
CA LEU A 81 5.46 6.50 7.02
C LEU A 81 4.68 7.79 6.77
N LEU A 82 3.44 7.67 6.31
CA LEU A 82 2.54 8.82 6.13
C LEU A 82 2.33 9.55 7.44
N ALA A 83 2.15 8.86 8.56
CA ALA A 83 1.96 9.48 9.86
C ALA A 83 3.19 10.30 10.28
N VAL A 84 4.39 9.74 10.16
CA VAL A 84 5.64 10.43 10.54
C VAL A 84 5.87 11.67 9.66
N MET A 85 5.53 11.60 8.38
CA MET A 85 5.74 12.69 7.43
C MET A 85 4.65 13.77 7.49
N SER A 86 3.39 13.38 7.55
CA SER A 86 2.24 14.29 7.40
C SER A 86 1.70 14.84 8.72
N LEU A 87 1.78 14.10 9.82
CA LEU A 87 1.28 14.56 11.12
C LEU A 87 1.93 15.86 11.61
N PRO A 88 3.27 16.05 11.56
CA PRO A 88 3.87 17.33 11.97
C PRO A 88 3.47 18.48 11.04
N ALA A 89 3.28 18.23 9.75
CA ALA A 89 2.81 19.25 8.80
C ALA A 89 1.35 19.66 9.08
N MET A 90 0.47 18.69 9.38
CA MET A 90 -0.93 18.93 9.72
C MET A 90 -1.07 19.70 11.04
N GLN A 91 -0.25 19.38 12.05
CA GLN A 91 -0.25 20.11 13.31
C GLN A 91 0.21 21.56 13.15
N LYS A 92 1.24 21.83 12.34
CA LYS A 92 1.70 23.20 12.05
C LYS A 92 0.63 24.07 11.37
N GLN A 93 -0.26 23.45 10.59
CA GLN A 93 -1.39 24.14 9.96
C GLN A 93 -2.65 24.21 10.84
N GLY A 94 -2.59 23.76 12.10
CA GLY A 94 -3.70 23.88 13.04
C GLY A 94 -4.82 22.84 12.86
N TYR A 95 -4.57 21.72 12.17
CA TYR A 95 -5.55 20.64 12.09
C TYR A 95 -5.82 19.99 13.45
N HIS A 96 -7.08 19.63 13.70
CA HIS A 96 -7.47 18.83 14.86
C HIS A 96 -6.84 17.43 14.80
N MET A 97 -6.21 17.00 15.89
CA MET A 97 -5.51 15.70 15.98
C MET A 97 -6.38 14.49 15.56
N PRO A 98 -7.66 14.36 15.96
CA PRO A 98 -8.50 13.25 15.52
C PRO A 98 -8.76 13.24 14.01
N LEU A 99 -8.88 14.42 13.40
CA LEU A 99 -9.09 14.55 11.95
C LEU A 99 -7.81 14.16 11.19
N ALA A 100 -6.64 14.61 11.65
CA ALA A 100 -5.36 14.26 11.04
C ALA A 100 -5.10 12.74 11.12
N LEU A 101 -5.25 12.14 12.30
CA LEU A 101 -5.04 10.69 12.47
C LEU A 101 -6.08 9.87 11.70
N GLY A 102 -7.35 10.28 11.73
CA GLY A 102 -8.42 9.61 11.00
C GLY A 102 -8.21 9.64 9.49
N THR A 103 -7.79 10.78 8.94
CA THR A 103 -7.48 10.91 7.50
C THR A 103 -6.26 10.07 7.11
N ILE A 104 -5.18 10.09 7.88
CA ILE A 104 -3.99 9.27 7.62
C ILE A 104 -4.31 7.76 7.68
N ALA A 105 -5.04 7.31 8.71
CA ALA A 105 -5.42 5.91 8.87
C ALA A 105 -6.36 5.44 7.75
N SER A 106 -7.31 6.28 7.34
CA SER A 106 -8.22 5.97 6.23
C SER A 106 -7.47 5.95 4.89
N ALA A 107 -6.60 6.93 4.64
CA ALA A 107 -5.83 7.02 3.40
C ALA A 107 -4.90 5.82 3.21
N GLY A 108 -4.17 5.43 4.27
CA GLY A 108 -3.24 4.30 4.18
C GLY A 108 -3.93 2.93 4.08
N THR A 109 -5.18 2.81 4.52
CA THR A 109 -5.97 1.57 4.33
C THR A 109 -6.65 1.48 2.98
N LEU A 110 -6.99 2.61 2.34
CA LEU A 110 -7.59 2.64 1.01
C LEU A 110 -6.66 2.12 -0.10
N GLY A 111 -5.34 2.31 0.02
CA GLY A 111 -4.40 1.93 -1.03
C GLY A 111 -4.34 0.43 -1.31
N ILE A 112 -4.68 -0.44 -0.35
CA ILE A 112 -4.66 -1.90 -0.57
C ILE A 112 -5.69 -2.35 -1.64
N LEU A 113 -6.71 -1.52 -1.89
CA LEU A 113 -7.77 -1.80 -2.85
C LEU A 113 -7.38 -1.40 -4.28
N ILE A 114 -6.35 -0.58 -4.48
CA ILE A 114 -5.96 -0.12 -5.81
C ILE A 114 -5.04 -1.14 -6.47
N PRO A 115 -5.38 -1.64 -7.68
CA PRO A 115 -4.47 -2.46 -8.46
C PRO A 115 -3.25 -1.63 -8.90
N PRO A 116 -2.01 -2.16 -8.79
CA PRO A 116 -1.63 -3.52 -8.42
C PRO A 116 -1.29 -3.70 -6.92
N SER A 117 -1.95 -4.62 -6.19
CA SER A 117 -1.74 -4.84 -4.74
C SER A 117 -1.59 -6.32 -4.34
N ILE A 118 -0.85 -6.58 -3.25
CA ILE A 118 -0.62 -7.94 -2.71
C ILE A 118 -1.94 -8.65 -2.38
N MET A 119 -2.93 -7.90 -1.88
CA MET A 119 -4.25 -8.44 -1.53
C MET A 119 -4.97 -9.02 -2.76
N LEU A 120 -4.91 -8.32 -3.90
CA LEU A 120 -5.50 -8.80 -5.14
C LEU A 120 -4.77 -10.04 -5.66
N VAL A 121 -3.45 -10.12 -5.53
CA VAL A 121 -2.67 -11.33 -5.89
C VAL A 121 -3.10 -12.53 -5.06
N ILE A 122 -3.28 -12.37 -3.75
CA ILE A 122 -3.74 -13.44 -2.85
C ILE A 122 -5.19 -13.83 -3.16
N MET A 123 -6.06 -12.86 -3.45
CA MET A 123 -7.43 -13.12 -3.87
C MET A 123 -7.49 -13.89 -5.20
N ALA A 124 -6.65 -13.53 -6.17
CA ALA A 124 -6.54 -14.24 -7.44
C ALA A 124 -6.11 -15.71 -7.24
N ASP A 125 -5.13 -15.95 -6.37
CA ASP A 125 -4.69 -17.30 -6.00
C ASP A 125 -5.82 -18.12 -5.36
N GLN A 126 -6.57 -17.53 -4.40
CA GLN A 126 -7.69 -18.20 -3.75
C GLN A 126 -8.86 -18.51 -4.68
N LEU A 127 -9.12 -17.62 -5.65
CA LEU A 127 -10.20 -17.75 -6.63
C LEU A 127 -9.80 -18.58 -7.85
N GLY A 128 -8.51 -18.93 -7.99
CA GLY A 128 -7.97 -19.62 -9.17
C GLY A 128 -8.03 -18.78 -10.45
N LEU A 129 -8.07 -17.45 -10.31
CA LEU A 129 -8.13 -16.50 -11.43
C LEU A 129 -6.72 -16.01 -11.78
N SER A 130 -6.53 -15.63 -13.04
CA SER A 130 -5.29 -14.97 -13.46
C SER A 130 -5.15 -13.63 -12.76
N VAL A 131 -4.00 -13.40 -12.12
CA VAL A 131 -3.63 -12.11 -11.52
C VAL A 131 -3.73 -10.98 -12.55
N GLY A 132 -3.38 -11.27 -13.82
CA GLY A 132 -3.46 -10.30 -14.92
C GLY A 132 -4.89 -9.92 -15.28
N ASP A 133 -5.81 -10.88 -15.29
CA ASP A 133 -7.23 -10.61 -15.55
C ASP A 133 -7.84 -9.80 -14.38
N LEU A 134 -7.43 -10.09 -13.14
CA LEU A 134 -7.88 -9.33 -11.97
C LEU A 134 -7.33 -7.88 -11.94
N PHE A 135 -6.18 -7.64 -12.57
CA PHE A 135 -5.60 -6.30 -12.70
C PHE A 135 -6.12 -5.51 -13.89
N MET A 136 -6.55 -6.17 -14.97
CA MET A 136 -7.18 -5.50 -16.13
C MET A 136 -8.69 -5.32 -16.01
N GLY A 137 -9.36 -6.15 -15.18
CA GLY A 137 -10.82 -6.17 -15.04
C GLY A 137 -11.48 -7.14 -16.00
#